data_AF-A0A9P9W7B1-F1
#
_entry.id   AF-A0A9P9W7B1-F1
#
_cell.length_a   1.000
_cell.length_b   1.000
_cell.length_c   1.000
_cell.angle_alpha   90.00
_cell.angle_beta   90.00
_cell.angle_gamma   90.00
#
_symmetry.space_group_name_H-M   'P 1'
#
loop_
_entity.id
_entity.type
_entity.pdbx_description
1 polymer ?
#
loop_
_entity_poly.entity_id
_entity_poly.type
_entity_poly.pdbx_seq_one_letter_code
_entity_poly.pdbx_strand_id
1 'polypeptide(L)'
;MWKMIMGQAIYQLLITFLLYYGAQTVLGYDDELINGQRNTLVFNTFVWMQIFNHNRRLDNKFNIFEGLFQNWFFIGINIAMMGAQVL
;
A
#
# COMPACT_ATOMS: atom_id res chain seq x y z
N MET A 1 -17.31 -10.55 0.41
CA MET A 1 -16.14 -10.57 1.31
C MET A 1 -14.95 -11.33 0.74
N TRP A 2 -15.04 -12.63 0.44
CA TRP A 2 -13.88 -13.40 -0.08
C TRP A 2 -13.27 -12.88 -1.40
N LYS A 3 -14.09 -12.53 -2.42
CA LYS A 3 -13.63 -11.92 -3.68
C LYS A 3 -12.84 -10.63 -3.47
N MET A 4 -13.25 -9.86 -2.45
CA MET A 4 -12.64 -8.60 -2.06
C MET A 4 -11.29 -8.79 -1.36
N ILE A 5 -11.15 -9.85 -0.56
CA ILE A 5 -9.89 -10.24 0.09
C ILE A 5 -8.93 -10.82 -0.95
N MET A 6 -9.42 -11.67 -1.85
CA MET A 6 -8.63 -12.28 -2.91
C MET A 6 -8.08 -11.23 -3.87
N GLY A 7 -8.89 -10.25 -4.30
CA GLY A 7 -8.41 -9.15 -5.14
C GLY A 7 -7.33 -8.29 -4.47
N GLN A 8 -7.48 -8.01 -3.18
CA GLN A 8 -6.48 -7.27 -2.38
C GLN A 8 -5.17 -8.06 -2.26
N ALA A 9 -5.25 -9.35 -1.94
CA ALA A 9 -4.07 -10.21 -1.82
C ALA A 9 -3.33 -10.34 -3.16
N ILE A 10 -4.05 -10.50 -4.27
CA ILE A 10 -3.47 -10.57 -5.62
C ILE A 10 -2.80 -9.25 -5.99
N TYR A 11 -3.48 -8.11 -5.78
CA TYR A 11 -2.92 -6.78 -6.04
C TYR A 11 -1.61 -6.56 -5.29
N GLN A 12 -1.61 -6.89 -3.99
CA GLN A 12 -0.46 -6.66 -3.13
C GLN A 12 0.70 -7.59 -3.49
N LEU A 13 0.44 -8.86 -3.80
CA LEU A 13 1.47 -9.80 -4.29
C LEU A 13 2.05 -9.37 -5.63
N LEU A 14 1.22 -8.96 -6.59
CA LEU A 14 1.69 -8.54 -7.91
C LEU A 14 2.62 -7.33 -7.82
N ILE A 15 2.25 -6.30 -7.06
CA ILE A 15 3.10 -5.11 -6.91
C ILE A 15 4.38 -5.43 -6.15
N THR A 16 4.27 -6.21 -5.07
CA THR A 16 5.45 -6.60 -4.28
C THR A 16 6.43 -7.41 -5.14
N PHE A 17 5.95 -8.34 -5.96
CA PHE A 17 6.80 -9.09 -6.88
C PHE A 17 7.35 -8.25 -8.02
N LEU A 18 6.57 -7.34 -8.57
CA LEU A 18 7.03 -6.43 -9.61
C LEU A 18 8.16 -5.53 -9.10
N LEU A 19 8.09 -5.04 -7.87
CA LEU A 19 9.18 -4.28 -7.26
C LEU A 19 10.34 -5.18 -6.83
N TYR A 20 10.06 -6.36 -6.28
CA TYR A 20 11.11 -7.27 -5.81
C TYR A 20 11.85 -8.00 -6.92
N TYR A 21 11.30 -8.16 -8.12
CA TYR A 21 11.99 -8.80 -9.25
C TYR A 21 12.22 -7.86 -10.42
N GLY A 22 11.27 -6.98 -10.71
CA GLY A 22 11.29 -6.06 -11.85
C GLY A 22 11.69 -4.61 -11.53
N ALA A 23 12.14 -4.28 -10.31
CA ALA A 23 12.54 -2.91 -9.96
C ALA A 23 13.56 -2.30 -10.95
N GLN A 24 14.51 -3.07 -11.46
CA GLN A 24 15.47 -2.60 -12.47
C GLN A 24 14.79 -2.13 -13.75
N THR A 25 13.89 -2.95 -14.28
CA THR A 25 13.22 -2.67 -15.55
C THR A 25 12.18 -1.55 -15.43
N VAL A 26 11.58 -1.39 -14.24
CA VAL A 26 10.48 -0.44 -13.99
C VAL A 26 11.00 0.92 -13.53
N LEU A 27 12.07 0.96 -12.74
CA LEU A 27 12.60 2.19 -12.15
C LEU A 27 13.91 2.66 -12.80
N GLY A 28 14.58 1.82 -13.59
CA GLY A 28 15.77 2.21 -14.35
C GLY A 28 17.00 2.59 -13.51
N TYR A 29 17.03 2.21 -12.23
CA TYR A 29 18.18 2.47 -11.35
C TYR A 29 19.32 1.46 -11.58
N ASP A 30 20.56 1.90 -11.33
CA ASP A 30 21.75 1.06 -11.36
C ASP A 30 21.68 -0.09 -10.36
N ASP A 31 22.20 -1.25 -10.76
CA ASP A 31 22.22 -2.53 -10.02
C ASP A 31 22.68 -2.38 -8.56
N GLU A 32 23.69 -1.55 -8.32
CA GLU A 32 24.33 -1.38 -7.00
C GLU A 32 23.43 -0.59 -6.03
N LEU A 33 22.74 0.44 -6.52
CA LEU A 33 21.79 1.24 -5.72
C LEU A 33 20.54 0.42 -5.39
N ILE A 34 20.04 -0.35 -6.36
CA ILE A 34 18.85 -1.20 -6.17
C ILE A 34 19.15 -2.29 -5.14
N ASN A 35 20.30 -2.97 -5.23
CA ASN A 35 20.59 -4.07 -4.30
C ASN A 35 20.67 -3.62 -2.83
N GLY A 36 21.12 -2.38 -2.58
CA GLY A 36 21.12 -1.81 -1.23
C GLY A 36 19.75 -1.31 -0.74
N GLN A 37 18.86 -0.88 -1.64
CA GLN A 37 17.63 -0.16 -1.27
C GLN A 37 16.32 -0.89 -1.61
N ARG A 38 16.40 -2.05 -2.29
CA ARG A 38 15.22 -2.83 -2.72
C ARG A 38 14.29 -3.19 -1.57
N ASN A 39 14.84 -3.64 -0.44
CA ASN A 39 14.04 -4.02 0.71
C ASN A 39 13.28 -2.82 1.31
N THR A 40 13.93 -1.67 1.38
CA THR A 40 13.33 -0.42 1.86
C THR A 40 12.22 0.06 0.93
N LEU A 41 12.45 0.00 -0.38
CA LEU A 41 11.46 0.39 -1.39
C LEU A 41 10.22 -0.53 -1.36
N VAL A 42 10.44 -1.84 -1.28
CA VAL A 42 9.37 -2.83 -1.18
C VAL A 42 8.59 -2.65 0.12
N PHE A 43 9.28 -2.47 1.24
CA PHE A 43 8.66 -2.22 2.54
C PHE A 43 7.83 -0.93 2.54
N ASN A 44 8.38 0.17 2.04
CA ASN A 44 7.69 1.45 1.98
C ASN A 44 6.43 1.36 1.13
N THR A 45 6.53 0.75 -0.06
CA THR A 45 5.37 0.56 -0.95
C THR A 45 4.33 -0.37 -0.32
N PHE A 46 4.77 -1.41 0.38
CA PHE A 46 3.88 -2.33 1.07
C PHE A 46 3.07 -1.64 2.18
N VAL A 47 3.71 -0.80 3.00
CA VAL A 47 3.02 -0.04 4.05
C VAL A 47 2.00 0.93 3.45
N TRP A 48 2.34 1.65 2.38
CA TRP A 48 1.39 2.52 1.70
C TRP A 48 0.18 1.75 1.15
N MET A 49 0.40 0.57 0.54
CA MET A 49 -0.70 -0.28 0.09
C MET A 49 -1.63 -0.70 1.24
N GLN A 50 -1.09 -0.98 2.44
CA GLN A 50 -1.89 -1.32 3.61
C GLN A 50 -2.73 -0.14 4.09
N ILE A 51 -2.15 1.06 4.15
CA ILE A 51 -2.85 2.29 4.55
C ILE A 51 -4.02 2.54 3.59
N PHE A 52 -3.79 2.51 2.28
CA PHE A 52 -4.87 2.70 1.30
C PHE A 52 -5.92 1.59 1.31
N ASN A 53 -5.53 0.33 1.52
CA ASN A 53 -6.47 -0.78 1.64
C ASN A 53 -7.35 -0.65 2.91
N HIS A 54 -6.79 -0.16 4.01
CA HIS A 54 -7.52 0.07 5.26
C HIS A 54 -8.62 1.14 5.13
N ASN A 55 -8.52 2.04 4.14
CA ASN A 55 -9.53 3.04 3.79
C ASN A 55 -10.74 2.48 3.03
N ARG A 56 -10.81 1.18 2.77
CA ARG A 56 -11.94 0.59 2.04
C ARG A 56 -13.11 0.23 2.95
N ARG A 57 -14.25 0.89 2.73
CA ARG A 57 -15.56 0.48 3.27
C ARG A 57 -15.96 -0.91 2.72
N LEU A 58 -16.58 -1.74 3.56
CA LEU A 58 -17.03 -3.11 3.22
C LEU A 58 -18.27 -3.13 2.30
N ASP A 59 -18.82 -1.95 1.97
CA ASP A 59 -20.07 -1.80 1.25
C ASP A 59 -19.88 -1.77 -0.27
N ASN A 60 -20.82 -2.35 -1.00
CA ASN A 60 -20.76 -2.56 -2.45
C ASN A 60 -21.06 -1.28 -3.28
N LYS A 61 -20.85 -0.09 -2.68
CA LYS A 61 -21.08 1.22 -3.30
C LYS A 61 -19.76 1.81 -3.78
N PHE A 62 -19.77 2.41 -4.98
CA PHE A 62 -18.59 3.01 -5.62
C PHE A 62 -18.05 4.28 -4.92
N ASN A 63 -18.75 4.81 -3.91
CA ASN A 63 -18.38 6.07 -3.25
C ASN A 63 -17.51 5.83 -2.00
N ILE A 64 -16.20 5.71 -2.19
CA ILE A 64 -15.22 5.43 -1.11
C ILE A 64 -15.05 6.64 -0.17
N PHE A 65 -15.37 7.84 -0.65
CA PHE A 65 -15.21 9.10 0.09
C PHE A 65 -16.40 9.43 1.01
N GLU A 66 -17.54 8.76 0.84
CA GLU A 66 -18.76 9.06 1.60
C GLU A 66 -18.71 8.40 2.98
N GLY A 67 -18.37 9.19 4.00
CA GLY A 67 -18.25 8.76 5.40
C GLY A 67 -16.81 8.63 5.92
N LEU A 68 -15.79 8.90 5.10
CA LEU A 68 -14.39 8.86 5.52
C LEU A 68 -14.11 9.89 6.64
N PHE A 69 -14.70 11.08 6.52
CA PHE A 69 -14.59 12.17 7.52
C PHE A 69 -15.51 12.00 8.73
N GLN A 70 -16.39 10.99 8.73
CA GLN A 70 -17.32 10.78 9.83
C GLN A 70 -16.69 10.05 11.02
N ASN A 71 -15.59 9.30 10.78
CA ASN A 71 -14.89 8.55 11.83
C ASN A 71 -13.51 9.16 12.13
N TRP A 72 -13.45 9.99 13.17
CA TRP A 72 -12.23 10.68 13.60
C TRP A 72 -11.12 9.72 14.09
N PHE A 73 -11.47 8.58 14.71
CA PHE A 73 -10.49 7.57 15.12
C PHE A 73 -9.81 6.92 13.91
N PHE A 74 -10.59 6.65 12.88
CA PHE A 74 -10.09 6.09 11.64
C PHE A 74 -9.06 7.02 10.99
N ILE A 75 -9.33 8.33 10.94
CA ILE A 75 -8.40 9.33 10.43
C ILE A 75 -7.15 9.42 11.32
N GLY A 76 -7.32 9.46 12.65
CA GLY A 76 -6.21 9.55 13.60
C GLY A 76 -5.21 8.40 13.47
N ILE A 77 -5.70 7.16 13.34
CA ILE A 77 -4.84 5.98 13.16
C ILE A 77 -4.09 6.03 11.83
N ASN A 78 -4.76 6.43 10.73
CA ASN A 78 -4.11 6.58 9.42
C ASN A 78 -3.01 7.64 9.46
N ILE A 79 -3.25 8.80 10.09
CA ILE A 79 -2.25 9.86 10.25
C ILE A 79 -1.09 9.39 11.13
N ALA A 80 -1.35 8.68 12.22
CA ALA A 80 -0.30 8.14 13.08
C ALA A 80 0.58 7.13 12.34
N MET A 81 0.00 6.24 11.52
CA MET A 81 0.75 5.30 10.69
C MET A 81 1.59 6.02 9.63
N MET A 82 1.03 7.02 8.95
CA MET A 82 1.79 7.83 7.99
C MET A 82 2.94 8.59 8.66
N GLY A 83 2.69 9.19 9.83
CA GLY A 83 3.71 9.90 10.59
C GLY A 83 4.84 8.99 11.07
N ALA A 84 4.50 7.80 11.57
CA ALA A 84 5.47 6.80 12.00
C ALA A 84 6.29 6.22 10.84
N GLN A 85 5.74 6.20 9.62
CA GLN A 85 6.45 5.71 8.44
C GLN A 85 7.45 6.72 7.87
N VAL A 86 7.24 8.01 8.13
CA VAL A 86 8.10 9.11 7.65
C VAL A 86 9.25 9.40 8.62
N LEU A 87 9.09 9.03 9.91
CA LEU A 87 10.07 9.23 10.98
C LEU A 87 11.13 8.12 10.98
#